data_AF-A0A1C6U0W5-F1
#
_entry.id   AF-A0A1C6U0W5-F1
#
_cell.length_a   1.000
_cell.length_b   1.000
_cell.length_c   1.000
_cell.angle_alpha   90.00
_cell.angle_beta   90.00
_cell.angle_gamma   90.00
#
_symmetry.space_group_name_H-M   'P 1'
#
loop_
_entity.id
_entity.type
_entity.pdbx_description
1 polymer ?
#
loop_
_entity_poly.entity_id
_entity_poly.type
_entity_poly.pdbx_seq_one_letter_code
_entity_poly.pdbx_strand_id
1 'polypeptide(L)'
;MRSLLRRFRPAPSPADLAEPPGRHRAAAHRMPLRPWQVRHRWFTVRRHGLDPVEVTEFLHLVADELTVAQTALGALREENARIKRTLRSWQSAQAAGLPELACR
;
A
#
# COMPACT_ATOMS: atom_id res chain seq x y z
N MET A 1 -26.92 -21.01 25.51
CA MET A 1 -26.10 -21.03 26.74
C MET A 1 -24.83 -21.80 26.46
N ARG A 2 -23.68 -21.13 26.31
CA ARG A 2 -22.36 -21.77 26.19
C ARG A 2 -21.35 -20.93 26.97
N SER A 3 -20.60 -21.62 27.80
CA SER A 3 -19.93 -21.16 29.00
C SER A 3 -18.57 -20.52 28.76
N LEU A 4 -18.29 -19.66 29.74
CA LEU A 4 -17.06 -18.94 30.06
C LEU A 4 -15.82 -19.85 30.13
N LEU A 5 -14.79 -19.51 29.35
CA LEU A 5 -13.39 -19.78 29.70
C LEU A 5 -12.54 -18.58 29.25
N ARG A 6 -12.62 -17.48 29.99
CA ARG A 6 -11.60 -16.41 29.91
C ARG A 6 -10.32 -16.96 30.54
N ARG A 7 -9.47 -17.56 29.70
CA ARG A 7 -8.09 -17.89 30.06
C ARG A 7 -7.36 -16.60 30.41
N PHE A 8 -6.77 -16.58 31.59
CA PHE A 8 -5.84 -15.59 32.10
C PHE A 8 -4.86 -15.17 31.01
N ARG A 9 -4.92 -13.91 30.61
CA ARG A 9 -3.88 -13.28 29.80
C ARG A 9 -2.85 -12.75 30.80
N PRO A 10 -1.59 -13.23 30.80
CA PRO A 10 -0.59 -12.67 31.68
C PRO A 10 -0.42 -11.17 31.36
N ALA A 11 -0.27 -10.35 32.41
CA ALA A 11 0.08 -8.95 32.24
C ALA A 11 1.44 -8.86 31.52
N PRO A 12 1.60 -7.97 30.53
CA PRO A 12 2.88 -7.79 29.86
C PRO A 12 3.94 -7.39 30.89
N SER A 13 5.09 -8.08 30.87
CA SER A 13 6.22 -7.73 31.72
C SER A 13 6.77 -6.38 31.26
N PRO A 14 7.24 -5.49 32.16
CA PRO A 14 7.87 -4.23 31.75
C PRO A 14 9.13 -4.43 30.87
N ALA A 15 9.66 -5.66 30.79
CA ALA A 15 10.72 -6.03 29.85
C ALA A 15 10.24 -6.19 28.39
N ASP A 16 8.94 -6.42 28.14
CA ASP A 16 8.38 -6.53 26.79
C ASP A 16 8.17 -5.15 26.12
N LEU A 17 8.33 -4.06 26.87
CA LEU A 17 8.25 -2.68 26.37
C LEU A 17 9.61 -2.12 25.93
N ALA A 18 10.70 -2.86 26.17
CA ALA A 18 12.02 -2.52 25.65
C ALA A 18 12.14 -2.96 24.18
N GLU A 19 11.39 -2.29 23.30
CA GLU A 19 11.53 -2.45 21.86
C GLU A 19 12.97 -2.07 21.45
N PRO A 20 13.68 -2.91 20.67
CA PRO A 20 14.99 -2.54 20.16
C PRO A 20 14.84 -1.28 19.26
N PRO A 21 15.74 -0.29 19.37
CA PRO A 21 15.72 0.90 18.52
C PRO A 21 16.13 0.50 17.10
N GLY A 22 15.15 0.02 16.35
CA GLY A 22 15.32 -0.48 14.97
C GLY A 22 14.00 -0.77 14.26
N ARG A 23 12.87 -0.81 14.98
CA ARG A 23 11.53 -1.00 14.40
C ARG A 23 10.92 0.30 13.86
N HIS A 24 11.69 1.07 13.12
CA HIS A 24 11.11 2.01 12.17
C HIS A 24 10.99 1.29 10.82
N ARG A 25 9.78 0.82 10.45
CA ARG A 25 9.19 1.02 9.09
C ARG A 25 8.12 0.02 8.63
N ALA A 26 7.83 -1.09 9.31
CA ALA A 26 6.83 -2.03 8.77
C ALA A 26 5.38 -1.46 8.78
N ALA A 27 5.03 -0.62 9.77
CA ALA A 27 3.66 -0.09 9.91
C ALA A 27 3.39 1.21 9.12
N ALA A 28 4.42 1.89 8.60
CA ALA A 28 4.28 3.13 7.82
C ALA A 28 3.86 2.88 6.36
N HIS A 29 3.80 1.61 5.92
CA HIS A 29 3.48 1.18 4.56
C HIS A 29 1.98 1.19 4.21
N ARG A 30 1.13 1.91 4.93
CA ARG A 30 -0.28 2.06 4.50
C ARG A 30 -0.44 2.97 3.29
N MET A 31 0.53 3.85 3.02
CA MET A 31 0.52 4.73 1.86
C MET A 31 1.67 4.40 0.92
N PRO A 32 1.43 4.28 -0.40
CA PRO A 32 2.50 4.10 -1.38
C PRO A 32 3.50 5.24 -1.27
N LEU A 33 4.80 4.90 -1.21
CA LEU A 33 5.88 5.87 -1.21
C LEU A 33 5.81 6.72 -2.49
N ARG A 34 5.89 8.04 -2.39
CA ARG A 34 5.90 8.94 -3.55
C ARG A 34 7.34 9.19 -4.03
N PRO A 35 7.58 9.41 -5.33
CA PRO A 35 8.91 9.72 -5.85
C PRO A 35 9.59 10.90 -5.13
N TRP A 36 8.86 11.98 -4.88
CA TRP A 36 9.40 13.15 -4.15
C TRP A 36 9.83 12.82 -2.72
N GLN A 37 9.16 11.86 -2.06
CA GLN A 37 9.54 11.41 -0.72
C GLN A 37 10.86 10.64 -0.72
N VAL A 38 11.22 10.02 -1.85
CA VAL A 38 12.51 9.36 -2.05
C VAL A 38 13.59 10.40 -2.31
N ARG A 39 13.35 11.34 -3.25
CA ARG A 39 14.31 12.40 -3.61
C ARG A 39 14.75 13.22 -2.39
N HIS A 40 13.81 13.57 -1.53
CA HIS A 40 14.05 14.42 -0.37
C HIS A 40 14.22 13.65 0.93
N ARG A 41 14.57 12.36 0.86
CA ARG A 41 14.78 11.54 2.05
C ARG A 41 16.13 11.87 2.68
N TRP A 42 16.08 12.37 3.91
CA TRP A 42 17.27 12.63 4.72
C TRP A 42 17.68 11.40 5.53
N PHE A 43 18.98 11.15 5.56
CA PHE A 43 19.62 10.13 6.38
C PHE A 43 20.61 10.78 7.33
N THR A 44 20.78 10.21 8.52
CA THR A 44 21.78 10.67 9.48
C THR A 44 23.15 10.17 9.08
N VAL A 45 24.15 11.06 9.04
CA VAL A 45 25.54 10.69 8.74
C VAL A 45 26.19 10.10 9.98
N ARG A 46 26.92 8.99 9.81
CA ARG A 46 27.62 8.27 10.89
C ARG A 46 29.07 8.01 10.50
N ARG A 47 29.95 7.84 11.50
CA ARG A 47 31.36 7.43 11.28
C ARG A 47 31.36 6.04 10.62
N HIS A 48 32.01 5.92 9.46
CA HIS A 48 31.96 4.75 8.55
C HIS A 48 30.61 4.54 7.81
N GLY A 49 29.85 5.60 7.58
CA GLY A 49 28.66 5.58 6.71
C GLY A 49 29.00 5.65 5.22
N LEU A 50 27.99 5.40 4.38
CA LEU A 50 28.06 5.59 2.92
C LEU A 50 28.27 7.07 2.55
N ASP A 51 28.84 7.32 1.38
CA ASP A 51 29.00 8.67 0.84
C ASP A 51 27.62 9.32 0.63
N PRO A 52 27.34 10.48 1.25
CA PRO A 52 26.08 11.20 1.05
C PRO A 52 25.78 11.54 -0.41
N VAL A 53 26.80 11.78 -1.24
CA VAL A 53 26.63 12.11 -2.66
C VAL A 53 26.13 10.89 -3.43
N GLU A 54 26.81 9.75 -3.29
CA GLU A 54 26.42 8.49 -3.91
C GLU A 54 25.00 8.06 -3.49
N VAL A 55 24.68 8.21 -2.19
CA VAL A 55 23.33 7.94 -1.69
C VAL A 55 22.30 8.85 -2.35
N THR A 56 22.61 10.14 -2.53
CA THR A 56 21.69 11.09 -3.19
C THR A 56 21.47 10.75 -4.65
N GLU A 57 22.52 10.40 -5.39
CA GLU A 57 22.43 9.97 -6.79
C GLU A 57 21.59 8.70 -6.92
N PHE A 58 21.82 7.70 -6.06
CA PHE A 58 21.03 6.48 -6.04
C PHE A 58 19.55 6.76 -5.73
N LEU A 59 19.25 7.65 -4.77
CA LEU A 59 17.87 8.01 -4.45
C LEU A 59 17.17 8.71 -5.63
N HIS A 60 17.88 9.49 -6.44
CA HIS A 60 17.32 10.05 -7.68
C HIS A 60 16.97 8.96 -8.68
N LEU A 61 17.86 8.01 -8.94
CA LEU A 61 17.60 6.87 -9.82
C LEU A 61 16.38 6.07 -9.34
N VAL A 62 16.31 5.75 -8.04
CA VAL A 62 15.16 5.05 -7.45
C VAL A 62 13.88 5.86 -7.58
N ALA A 63 13.93 7.19 -7.43
CA ALA A 63 12.77 8.04 -7.59
C ALA A 63 12.26 8.08 -9.04
N ASP A 64 13.17 8.05 -10.02
CA ASP A 64 12.83 8.00 -11.44
C ASP A 64 12.15 6.67 -11.79
N GLU A 65 12.73 5.54 -11.38
CA GLU A 65 12.12 4.21 -11.56
C GLU A 65 10.76 4.08 -10.86
N LEU A 66 10.65 4.62 -9.63
CA LEU A 66 9.39 4.66 -8.90
C LEU A 66 8.33 5.53 -9.61
N THR A 67 8.75 6.57 -10.34
CA THR A 67 7.85 7.41 -11.15
C THR A 67 7.30 6.62 -12.33
N VAL A 68 8.16 5.85 -13.01
CA VAL A 68 7.74 4.96 -14.12
C VAL A 68 6.72 3.94 -13.62
N ALA A 69 7.03 3.26 -12.52
CA ALA A 69 6.13 2.25 -11.93
C ALA A 69 4.77 2.84 -11.52
N GLN A 70 4.75 4.02 -10.89
CA GLN A 70 3.49 4.66 -10.48
C GLN A 70 2.65 5.13 -11.66
N THR A 71 3.28 5.62 -12.72
CA THR A 71 2.60 5.99 -13.97
C THR A 71 1.93 4.77 -14.60
N ALA A 72 2.66 3.65 -14.70
CA ALA A 72 2.13 2.40 -15.24
C ALA A 72 0.94 1.88 -14.40
N LEU A 73 1.04 1.92 -13.06
CA LEU A 73 -0.07 1.57 -12.18
C LEU A 73 -1.29 2.48 -12.35
N GLY A 74 -1.08 3.78 -12.61
CA GLY A 74 -2.15 4.73 -12.93
C GLY A 74 -2.90 4.32 -14.20
N ALA A 75 -2.16 4.11 -15.29
CA ALA A 75 -2.71 3.69 -16.58
C ALA A 75 -3.50 2.37 -16.46
N LEU A 76 -2.95 1.38 -15.75
CA LEU A 76 -3.63 0.10 -15.52
C LEU A 76 -4.93 0.26 -14.72
N ARG A 77 -4.97 1.16 -13.73
CA ARG A 77 -6.19 1.43 -12.96
C ARG A 77 -7.26 2.11 -13.80
N GLU A 78 -6.87 3.04 -14.65
CA GLU A 78 -7.77 3.72 -15.58
C GLU A 78 -8.38 2.72 -16.57
N GLU A 79 -7.55 1.84 -17.14
CA GLU A 79 -8.03 0.83 -18.07
C GLU A 79 -8.95 -0.19 -17.39
N ASN A 80 -8.59 -0.65 -16.19
CA ASN A 80 -9.48 -1.48 -15.38
C ASN A 80 -10.82 -0.77 -15.07
N ALA A 81 -10.79 0.53 -14.81
CA ALA A 81 -12.01 1.30 -14.58
C ALA A 81 -12.87 1.43 -15.85
N ARG A 82 -12.25 1.55 -17.03
CA ARG A 82 -12.93 1.52 -18.32
C ARG A 82 -13.61 0.17 -18.55
N ILE A 83 -12.88 -0.93 -18.44
CA ILE A 83 -13.41 -2.30 -18.60
C ILE A 83 -14.58 -2.55 -17.65
N LYS A 84 -14.42 -2.20 -16.37
CA LYS A 84 -15.49 -2.37 -15.37
C LYS A 84 -16.72 -1.51 -15.67
N ARG A 85 -16.56 -0.32 -16.26
CA ARG A 85 -17.70 0.51 -16.68
C ARG A 85 -18.47 -0.13 -17.82
N THR A 86 -17.79 -0.60 -18.86
CA THR A 86 -18.41 -1.28 -19.99
C THR A 86 -19.13 -2.56 -19.55
N LEU A 87 -18.50 -3.34 -18.66
CA LEU A 87 -19.12 -4.54 -18.11
C LEU A 87 -20.39 -4.19 -17.32
N ARG A 88 -20.34 -3.17 -16.46
CA ARG A 88 -21.52 -2.73 -15.71
C ARG A 88 -22.64 -2.26 -16.62
N SER A 89 -22.36 -1.47 -17.65
CA SER A 89 -23.40 -1.00 -18.57
C SER A 89 -24.05 -2.16 -19.33
N TRP A 90 -23.27 -3.15 -19.75
CA TRP A 90 -23.80 -4.36 -20.38
C TRP A 90 -24.65 -5.19 -19.40
N GLN A 91 -24.19 -5.40 -18.17
CA GLN A 91 -24.95 -6.10 -17.14
C GLN A 91 -26.27 -5.40 -16.82
N SER A 92 -26.27 -4.07 -16.74
CA SER A 92 -27.49 -3.28 -16.52
C SER A 92 -28.47 -3.41 -17.68
N ALA A 93 -28.00 -3.38 -18.93
CA ALA A 93 -28.85 -3.58 -20.11
C ALA A 93 -29.48 -4.99 -20.14
N GLN A 94 -28.69 -6.03 -19.84
CA GLN A 94 -29.18 -7.41 -19.72
C GLN A 94 -30.23 -7.57 -18.62
N ALA A 95 -29.98 -6.98 -17.44
CA ALA A 95 -30.91 -7.02 -16.32
C ALA A 95 -32.21 -6.25 -16.60
N ALA A 96 -32.16 -5.19 -17.40
CA ALA A 96 -33.33 -4.43 -17.83
C ALA A 96 -34.16 -5.15 -18.92
N GLY A 97 -33.54 -5.97 -19.76
CA GLY A 97 -34.23 -6.83 -20.74
C GLY A 97 -34.81 -8.13 -20.13
N LEU A 98 -34.26 -8.59 -18.99
CA LEU A 98 -34.74 -9.78 -18.28
C LEU A 98 -36.21 -9.71 -17.80
N PRO A 99 -36.76 -8.59 -17.28
CA PRO A 99 -38.17 -8.52 -16.90
C PRO A 99 -39.14 -8.55 -18.10
N GLU A 100 -38.69 -8.20 -19.31
CA GLU A 100 -39.52 -8.20 -20.51
C GLU A 100 -39.75 -9.63 -21.06
N LEU A 101 -38.80 -10.53 -20.82
CA LEU A 101 -38.92 -11.95 -21.17
C LEU A 101 -39.58 -12.80 -20.07
N ALA A 102 -39.70 -12.29 -18.85
CA ALA A 102 -40.32 -13.00 -17.72
C ALA A 102 -41.86 -12.88 -17.66
N CYS A 103 -42.47 -12.00 -18.46
CA CYS A 103 -43.93 -11.82 -18.57
C CYS A 103 -44.55 -12.43 -19.85
N ARG A 104 -43.79 -13.23 -20.61
CA ARG A 104 -44.29 -14.07 -21.71
C ARG A 104 -44.34 -15.53 -21.29
#